data_AF-A0A931YWB0-F1
#
_entry.id   AF-A0A931YWB0-F1
#
_cell.length_a   1.000
_cell.length_b   1.000
_cell.length_c   1.000
_cell.angle_alpha   90.00
_cell.angle_beta   90.00
_cell.angle_gamma   90.00
#
_symmetry.space_group_name_H-M   'P 1'
#
loop_
_entity.id
_entity.type
_entity.pdbx_description
1 polymer ?
#
loop_
_entity_poly.entity_id
_entity_poly.type
_entity_poly.pdbx_seq_one_letter_code
_entity_poly.pdbx_strand_id
1 'polypeptide(L)'
;MSTASTLTHIYVGAARSGPETRGGLFRRAAGDDRWEPLTRGLPAETAVQAITVHPANPDVIYLGTRRGPYRSVDRGESWERLAFPEGVEVWSLLVHPTNHRILYAGTSPVGVWRSADGGDTWRRLPGAAQPERVKMKSFVCRVMRLAADPARPDELYAALEVGGAMRSLDAGETWEDCSADLLKLAELPHLKSRIDSDTDVEGMLDGHALCVSAARPGQVILAVRMGLFLSPDRPRSARPVRLSQPGGPQPGRSALSQRGPRRDLGALRPRGQGRDHHDGPGAPSDGCRAGVRREPQRPGVRHPGRRPELGRAPPARRRPGRLRDRLRLTMRFENRVALITAAASGIGRATAEIIGAEGGIVVGVDTDKHRLEEAMGAIRRAGGQAHARPADALDAAQVGDVVAGIVGELGRIDILVNAVGGSTIIPRPAATVDELTLAEWQRLIAFNLDATFLCCHAVAPVMKRQRGGKIVNLSSIAGRGLSAASSSAYAAAKGGIIAFTRKLAHELGPFGVTVNAIAPSLTLTERIRPHWERRTPEEQAREVARTPLGRVAEARDQARVICFLASSDADFVTGVTIDVTGGL
;
A
#
# COMPACT_ATOMS: atom_id res chain seq x y z
N MET A 1 32.02 22.75 -27.46
CA MET A 1 30.99 23.21 -26.50
C MET A 1 30.76 22.09 -25.50
N SER A 2 31.12 22.33 -24.24
CA SER A 2 30.98 21.39 -23.13
C SER A 2 29.50 21.02 -22.96
N THR A 3 29.18 19.72 -22.99
CA THR A 3 27.86 19.21 -22.61
C THR A 3 27.66 19.50 -21.12
N ALA A 4 26.97 20.60 -20.82
CA ALA A 4 26.59 20.95 -19.46
C ALA A 4 25.84 19.75 -18.86
N SER A 5 26.47 19.11 -17.86
CA SER A 5 25.82 18.18 -16.96
C SER A 5 24.57 18.88 -16.41
N THR A 6 23.37 18.36 -16.70
CA THR A 6 22.14 18.86 -16.11
C THR A 6 22.15 18.53 -14.62
N LEU A 7 22.65 19.47 -13.82
CA LEU A 7 22.63 19.41 -12.36
C LEU A 7 21.17 19.28 -11.88
N THR A 8 20.89 18.18 -11.16
CA THR A 8 19.60 17.98 -10.49
C THR A 8 19.61 18.78 -9.21
N HIS A 9 18.58 19.59 -8.96
CA HIS A 9 18.44 20.40 -7.75
C HIS A 9 17.31 19.87 -6.86
N ILE A 10 17.53 19.91 -5.55
CA ILE A 10 16.55 19.59 -4.51
C ILE A 10 16.19 20.89 -3.81
N TYR A 11 14.90 21.16 -3.64
CA TYR A 11 14.38 22.35 -2.96
C TYR A 11 13.65 21.95 -1.68
N VAL A 12 13.84 22.73 -0.62
CA VAL A 12 13.15 22.53 0.67
C VAL A 12 12.64 23.87 1.18
N GLY A 13 11.36 23.91 1.54
CA GLY A 13 10.76 25.01 2.29
C GLY A 13 10.75 24.68 3.77
N ALA A 14 11.13 25.63 4.63
CA ALA A 14 11.10 25.46 6.07
C ALA A 14 10.35 26.62 6.74
N ALA A 15 9.51 26.28 7.71
CA ALA A 15 8.92 27.25 8.62
C ALA A 15 9.81 27.42 9.86
N ARG A 16 9.84 28.63 10.42
CA ARG A 16 10.52 28.90 11.68
C ARG A 16 9.65 28.43 12.85
N SER A 17 10.23 27.63 13.74
CA SER A 17 9.57 27.07 14.94
C SER A 17 10.09 27.65 16.25
N GLY A 18 11.16 28.45 16.22
CA GLY A 18 11.75 29.07 17.41
C GLY A 18 12.85 30.09 17.07
N PRO A 19 13.46 30.74 18.07
CA PRO A 19 14.46 31.78 17.87
C PRO A 19 15.69 31.28 17.11
N GLU A 20 16.09 30.03 17.34
CA GLU A 20 17.31 29.41 16.80
C GLU A 20 17.11 28.69 15.46
N THR A 21 15.87 28.52 14.98
CA THR A 21 15.60 27.83 13.72
C THR A 21 15.52 28.80 12.55
N ARG A 22 16.13 28.41 11.41
CA ARG A 22 16.07 29.19 10.17
C ARG A 22 14.90 28.70 9.30
N GLY A 23 13.91 29.57 9.10
CA GLY A 23 12.89 29.39 8.06
C GLY A 23 13.39 29.93 6.71
N GLY A 24 12.73 29.54 5.62
CA GLY A 24 13.07 30.02 4.28
C GLY A 24 12.98 28.95 3.20
N LEU A 25 13.47 29.30 2.02
CA LEU A 25 13.68 28.38 0.90
C LEU A 25 15.16 28.00 0.80
N PHE A 26 15.44 26.72 0.59
CA PHE A 26 16.79 26.21 0.44
C PHE A 26 16.90 25.34 -0.80
N ARG A 27 18.07 25.38 -1.45
CA ARG A 27 18.41 24.56 -2.62
C ARG A 27 19.71 23.82 -2.39
N ARG A 28 19.82 22.62 -2.98
CA ARG A 28 21.04 21.82 -2.98
C ARG A 28 21.14 21.02 -4.27
N ALA A 29 22.35 20.88 -4.83
CA ALA A 29 22.59 19.97 -5.95
C ALA A 29 22.57 18.51 -5.49
N ALA A 30 22.02 17.61 -6.31
CA ALA A 30 22.01 16.18 -6.03
C ALA A 30 23.45 15.65 -5.98
N GLY A 31 23.87 15.14 -4.82
CA GLY A 31 25.24 14.68 -4.57
C GLY A 31 26.13 15.67 -3.83
N ASP A 32 25.64 16.88 -3.55
CA ASP A 32 26.28 17.83 -2.64
C ASP A 32 25.71 17.68 -1.21
N ASP A 33 26.48 18.11 -0.22
CA ASP A 33 26.15 18.04 1.20
C ASP A 33 25.74 19.41 1.78
N ARG A 34 25.86 20.50 1.00
CA ARG A 34 25.55 21.86 1.46
C ARG A 34 24.22 22.38 0.93
N TRP A 35 23.45 23.00 1.81
CA TRP A 35 22.23 23.74 1.45
C TRP A 35 22.56 25.22 1.30
N GLU A 36 22.12 25.82 0.19
CA GLU A 36 22.16 27.26 0.02
C GLU A 36 20.77 27.87 0.31
N PRO A 37 20.70 29.01 1.00
CA PRO A 37 19.45 29.76 1.15
C PRO A 37 19.14 30.54 -0.14
N LEU A 38 17.90 30.45 -0.60
CA LEU A 38 17.38 31.24 -1.72
C LEU A 38 16.56 32.40 -1.17
N THR A 39 17.08 33.63 -1.28
CA THR A 39 16.49 34.80 -0.62
C THR A 39 16.18 35.98 -1.56
N ARG A 40 16.77 36.01 -2.75
CA ARG A 40 16.64 37.15 -3.67
C ARG A 40 15.20 37.31 -4.16
N GLY A 41 14.56 38.42 -3.81
CA GLY A 41 13.17 38.70 -4.18
C GLY A 41 12.13 38.05 -3.24
N LEU A 42 12.57 37.35 -2.19
CA LEU A 42 11.70 36.88 -1.11
C LEU A 42 11.83 37.79 0.12
N PRO A 43 10.73 38.04 0.86
CA PRO A 43 10.80 38.70 2.16
C PRO A 43 11.72 37.96 3.15
N ALA A 44 12.25 38.71 4.12
CA ALA A 44 12.93 38.12 5.26
C ALA A 44 11.96 37.16 5.99
N GLU A 45 12.47 35.98 6.41
CA GLU A 45 11.69 34.97 7.13
C GLU A 45 10.48 34.41 6.37
N THR A 46 10.61 34.20 5.06
CA THR A 46 9.55 33.59 4.23
C THR A 46 9.25 32.15 4.65
N ALA A 47 8.07 31.93 5.23
CA ALA A 47 7.55 30.58 5.49
C ALA A 47 6.97 29.99 4.19
N VAL A 48 7.73 29.06 3.59
CA VAL A 48 7.32 28.35 2.37
C VAL A 48 6.49 27.12 2.75
N GLN A 49 5.24 27.09 2.28
CA GLN A 49 4.28 26.01 2.54
C GLN A 49 4.14 25.04 1.36
N ALA A 50 4.34 25.54 0.13
CA ALA A 50 4.25 24.73 -1.08
C ALA A 50 5.37 25.08 -2.05
N ILE A 51 5.88 24.08 -2.77
CA ILE A 51 6.83 24.24 -3.87
C ILE A 51 6.30 23.42 -5.04
N THR A 52 6.27 23.98 -6.24
CA THR A 52 5.89 23.25 -7.46
C THR A 52 6.75 23.71 -8.62
N VAL A 53 7.38 22.75 -9.30
CA VAL A 53 8.15 23.00 -10.52
C VAL A 53 7.23 22.85 -11.74
N HIS A 54 7.37 23.74 -12.71
CA HIS A 54 6.59 23.68 -13.93
C HIS A 54 6.89 22.38 -14.72
N PRO A 55 5.89 21.58 -15.12
CA PRO A 55 6.12 20.22 -15.62
C PRO A 55 6.94 20.14 -16.91
N ALA A 56 6.85 21.14 -17.79
CA ALA A 56 7.63 21.21 -19.02
C ALA A 56 8.80 22.20 -18.99
N ASN A 57 9.02 22.93 -17.89
CA ASN A 57 10.09 23.93 -17.82
C ASN A 57 10.70 23.96 -16.41
N PRO A 58 11.82 23.27 -16.17
CA PRO A 58 12.43 23.20 -14.85
C PRO A 58 13.02 24.54 -14.35
N ASP A 59 13.11 25.56 -15.20
CA ASP A 59 13.50 26.92 -14.80
C ASP A 59 12.39 27.64 -14.03
N VAL A 60 11.14 27.25 -14.28
CA VAL A 60 9.97 27.89 -13.67
C VAL A 60 9.55 27.14 -12.41
N ILE A 61 9.60 27.84 -11.28
CA ILE A 61 9.24 27.30 -9.97
C ILE A 61 8.24 28.23 -9.30
N TYR A 62 7.22 27.66 -8.67
CA TYR A 62 6.21 28.38 -7.91
C TYR A 62 6.31 28.03 -6.42
N LEU A 63 6.13 29.04 -5.56
CA LEU A 63 6.06 28.89 -4.10
C LEU A 63 4.71 29.33 -3.57
N GLY A 64 4.16 28.58 -2.63
CA GLY A 64 3.08 29.03 -1.75
C GLY A 64 3.67 29.49 -0.43
N THR A 65 3.28 30.68 0.03
CA THR A 65 3.78 31.26 1.29
C THR A 65 2.65 31.89 2.09
N ARG A 66 2.93 32.29 3.34
CA ARG A 66 2.00 33.11 4.15
C ARG A 66 1.74 34.51 3.61
N ARG A 67 2.49 34.96 2.59
CA ARG A 67 2.33 36.29 1.96
C ARG A 67 1.83 36.20 0.51
N GLY A 68 1.29 35.04 0.13
CA GLY A 68 0.83 34.76 -1.23
C GLY A 68 1.82 33.90 -2.03
N PRO A 69 1.57 33.72 -3.35
CA PRO A 69 2.41 32.91 -4.21
C PRO A 69 3.54 33.71 -4.85
N TYR A 70 4.65 33.04 -5.13
CA TYR A 70 5.83 33.58 -5.80
C TYR A 70 6.20 32.71 -7.00
N ARG A 71 6.86 33.31 -7.98
CA ARG A 71 7.39 32.62 -9.16
C ARG A 71 8.88 32.93 -9.30
N SER A 72 9.64 31.93 -9.73
CA SER A 72 10.98 32.09 -10.29
C SER A 72 10.94 31.56 -11.72
N VAL A 73 11.74 32.16 -12.61
CA VAL A 73 11.91 31.75 -14.01
C VAL A 73 13.37 31.38 -14.33
N ASP A 74 14.20 31.26 -13.30
CA ASP A 74 15.65 31.10 -13.37
C ASP A 74 16.16 30.03 -12.38
N ARG A 75 15.37 28.99 -12.10
CA ARG A 75 15.71 27.91 -11.13
C ARG A 75 15.92 28.39 -9.70
N GLY A 76 15.20 29.43 -9.29
CA GLY A 76 15.19 29.96 -7.93
C GLY A 76 16.30 30.96 -7.61
N GLU A 77 17.06 31.42 -8.62
CA GLU A 77 18.06 32.48 -8.45
C GLU A 77 17.41 33.82 -8.07
N SER A 78 16.21 34.10 -8.57
CA SER A 78 15.38 35.23 -8.19
C SER A 78 13.90 34.90 -8.15
N TRP A 79 13.17 35.64 -7.31
CA TRP A 79 11.74 35.43 -7.05
C TRP A 79 10.95 36.72 -7.25
N GLU A 80 9.78 36.59 -7.86
CA GLU A 80 8.78 37.66 -7.96
C GLU A 80 7.50 37.25 -7.24
N ARG A 81 6.88 38.19 -6.54
CA ARG A 81 5.56 37.99 -5.94
C ARG A 81 4.50 38.09 -7.04
N LEU A 82 3.63 37.09 -7.13
CA LEU A 82 2.52 37.11 -8.09
C LEU A 82 1.38 38.01 -7.59
N ALA A 83 0.55 38.52 -8.52
CA ALA A 83 -0.54 39.44 -8.24
C ALA A 83 -1.71 38.76 -7.51
N PHE A 84 -1.50 38.47 -6.22
CA PHE A 84 -2.43 37.77 -5.35
C PHE A 84 -2.86 38.67 -4.18
N PRO A 85 -4.12 38.56 -3.70
CA PRO A 85 -4.61 39.39 -2.60
C PRO A 85 -3.72 39.33 -1.35
N GLU A 86 -3.60 40.46 -0.65
CA GLU A 86 -2.94 40.52 0.64
C GLU A 86 -3.75 39.80 1.73
N GLY A 87 -3.07 39.31 2.76
CA GLY A 87 -3.71 38.60 3.88
C GLY A 87 -4.19 37.18 3.58
N VAL A 88 -4.06 36.70 2.34
CA VAL A 88 -4.40 35.32 1.96
C VAL A 88 -3.13 34.47 1.86
N GLU A 89 -3.06 33.43 2.69
CA GLU A 89 -1.93 32.51 2.69
C GLU A 89 -2.13 31.41 1.64
N VAL A 90 -1.06 31.01 0.94
CA VAL A 90 -1.09 29.93 -0.05
C VAL A 90 -0.41 28.69 0.53
N TRP A 91 -1.19 27.64 0.72
CA TRP A 91 -0.77 26.39 1.36
C TRP A 91 -0.58 25.24 0.37
N SER A 92 -1.20 25.33 -0.81
CA SER A 92 -0.96 24.37 -1.89
C SER A 92 -1.01 25.05 -3.25
N LEU A 93 -0.18 24.55 -4.16
CA LEU A 93 -0.15 24.96 -5.57
C LEU A 93 -0.24 23.72 -6.46
N LEU A 94 -0.90 23.90 -7.59
CA LEU A 94 -1.07 22.87 -8.60
C LEU A 94 -0.94 23.53 -9.98
N VAL A 95 0.03 23.07 -10.77
CA VAL A 95 0.09 23.36 -12.21
C VAL A 95 -0.80 22.33 -12.90
N HIS A 96 -1.72 22.80 -13.73
CA HIS A 96 -2.63 21.93 -14.45
C HIS A 96 -1.85 20.97 -15.38
N PRO A 97 -2.13 19.64 -15.39
CA PRO A 97 -1.26 18.63 -16.01
C PRO A 97 -0.96 18.79 -17.52
N THR A 98 -1.91 19.30 -18.30
CA THR A 98 -1.79 19.39 -19.77
C THR A 98 -1.57 20.83 -20.25
N ASN A 99 -2.39 21.77 -19.78
CA ASN A 99 -2.19 23.21 -20.00
C ASN A 99 -1.44 23.86 -18.82
N HIS A 100 -0.12 23.98 -18.93
CA HIS A 100 0.73 24.45 -17.83
C HIS A 100 0.62 25.96 -17.54
N ARG A 101 -0.17 26.72 -18.33
CA ARG A 101 -0.53 28.11 -18.01
C ARG A 101 -1.61 28.18 -16.92
N ILE A 102 -2.37 27.11 -16.72
CA ILE A 102 -3.41 27.09 -15.69
C ILE A 102 -2.78 26.68 -14.36
N LEU A 103 -2.99 27.52 -13.34
CA LEU A 103 -2.56 27.26 -11.96
C LEU A 103 -3.75 27.27 -11.02
N TYR A 104 -3.66 26.45 -9.97
CA TYR A 104 -4.59 26.48 -8.85
C TYR A 104 -3.83 26.72 -7.54
N ALA A 105 -4.39 27.56 -6.68
CA ALA A 105 -3.86 27.86 -5.35
C ALA A 105 -4.90 27.54 -4.27
N GLY A 106 -4.52 26.70 -3.32
CA GLY A 106 -5.31 26.39 -2.13
C GLY A 106 -4.87 27.27 -0.96
N THR A 107 -5.84 27.90 -0.28
CA THR A 107 -5.55 29.01 0.63
C THR A 107 -5.97 28.78 2.08
N SER A 108 -5.47 29.65 2.96
CA SER A 108 -6.05 29.98 4.27
C SER A 108 -6.55 31.44 4.23
N PRO A 109 -7.82 31.75 4.54
CA PRO A 109 -8.92 30.81 4.82
C PRO A 109 -9.21 29.86 3.66
N VAL A 110 -9.93 28.76 3.93
CA VAL A 110 -10.30 27.76 2.91
C VAL A 110 -10.88 28.43 1.67
N GLY A 111 -10.19 28.20 0.57
CA GLY A 111 -10.50 28.74 -0.74
C GLY A 111 -9.62 28.10 -1.80
N VAL A 112 -10.14 28.05 -3.03
CA VAL A 112 -9.36 27.68 -4.21
C VAL A 112 -9.40 28.84 -5.19
N TRP A 113 -8.23 29.20 -5.70
CA TRP A 113 -8.06 30.24 -6.71
C TRP A 113 -7.52 29.62 -7.98
N ARG A 114 -7.89 30.19 -9.12
CA ARG A 114 -7.44 29.77 -10.44
C ARG A 114 -6.80 30.93 -11.18
N SER A 115 -5.67 30.67 -11.80
CA SER A 115 -5.05 31.51 -12.82
C SER A 115 -5.08 30.77 -14.16
N ALA A 116 -5.27 31.50 -15.26
CA ALA A 116 -5.24 30.95 -16.62
C ALA A 116 -3.99 31.37 -17.41
N ASP A 117 -3.13 32.18 -16.82
CA ASP A 117 -2.07 32.93 -17.47
C ASP A 117 -0.70 32.76 -16.79
N GLY A 118 -0.48 31.66 -16.07
CA GLY A 118 0.80 31.37 -15.43
C GLY A 118 1.02 32.11 -14.11
N GLY A 119 -0.07 32.57 -13.49
CA GLY A 119 -0.07 33.24 -12.19
C GLY A 119 -0.08 34.76 -12.25
N ASP A 120 -0.22 35.35 -13.43
CA ASP A 120 -0.25 36.81 -13.60
C ASP A 120 -1.59 37.40 -13.12
N THR A 121 -2.71 36.69 -13.33
CA THR A 121 -4.02 37.05 -12.77
C THR A 121 -4.69 35.87 -12.08
N TRP A 122 -5.49 36.16 -11.05
CA TRP A 122 -6.14 35.15 -10.22
C TRP A 122 -7.62 35.47 -10.00
N ARG A 123 -8.44 34.43 -10.05
CA ARG A 123 -9.87 34.47 -9.72
C ARG A 123 -10.17 33.46 -8.63
N ARG A 124 -10.88 33.89 -7.57
CA ARG A 124 -11.39 32.98 -6.54
C ARG A 124 -12.51 32.13 -7.13
N LEU A 125 -12.42 30.82 -6.96
CA LEU A 125 -13.46 29.90 -7.41
C LEU A 125 -14.60 29.83 -6.38
N PRO A 126 -15.87 29.76 -6.82
CA PRO A 126 -17.01 29.66 -5.92
C PRO A 126 -17.10 28.27 -5.28
N GLY A 127 -17.78 28.16 -4.14
CA GLY A 127 -18.12 26.86 -3.52
C GLY A 127 -16.98 26.11 -2.81
N ALA A 128 -15.71 26.41 -3.09
CA ALA A 128 -14.58 25.89 -2.32
C ALA A 128 -14.48 26.59 -0.95
N ALA A 129 -15.27 26.11 0.01
CA ALA A 129 -15.39 26.69 1.34
C ALA A 129 -15.30 25.62 2.44
N GLN A 130 -15.04 26.05 3.66
CA GLN A 130 -15.10 25.19 4.82
C GLN A 130 -16.51 24.60 4.96
N PRO A 131 -16.67 23.27 5.08
CA PRO A 131 -17.98 22.68 5.30
C PRO A 131 -18.61 23.15 6.62
N GLU A 132 -19.90 23.46 6.61
CA GLU A 132 -20.64 24.03 7.77
C GLU A 132 -20.55 23.18 9.06
N ARG A 133 -20.28 21.88 8.93
CA ARG A 133 -20.09 20.97 10.06
C ARG A 133 -18.81 21.24 10.87
N VAL A 134 -17.85 21.96 10.30
CA VAL A 134 -16.56 22.26 10.94
C VAL A 134 -16.63 23.62 11.59
N LYS A 135 -16.34 23.69 12.89
CA LYS A 135 -16.41 24.91 13.69
C LYS A 135 -15.14 25.07 14.53
N MET A 136 -14.04 25.40 13.86
CA MET A 136 -12.78 25.71 14.52
C MET A 136 -12.79 27.11 15.14
N LYS A 137 -12.52 27.20 16.44
CA LYS A 137 -12.48 28.47 17.20
C LYS A 137 -11.07 29.06 17.30
N SER A 138 -10.04 28.22 17.33
CA SER A 138 -8.68 28.64 17.67
C SER A 138 -7.79 29.00 16.48
N PHE A 139 -8.17 28.63 15.26
CA PHE A 139 -7.43 29.02 14.06
C PHE A 139 -8.29 28.90 12.79
N VAL A 140 -7.82 29.53 11.71
CA VAL A 140 -8.48 29.51 10.41
C VAL A 140 -7.96 28.31 9.60
N CYS A 141 -8.89 27.44 9.16
CA CYS A 141 -8.59 26.26 8.35
C CYS A 141 -8.12 26.63 6.93
N ARG A 142 -7.45 25.66 6.28
CA ARG A 142 -6.77 25.84 5.00
C ARG A 142 -6.93 24.65 4.06
N VAL A 143 -6.70 24.88 2.76
CA VAL A 143 -6.58 23.82 1.75
C VAL A 143 -5.14 23.30 1.73
N MET A 144 -4.92 22.16 2.39
CA MET A 144 -3.60 21.56 2.59
C MET A 144 -3.01 21.01 1.30
N ARG A 145 -3.84 20.46 0.41
CA ARG A 145 -3.35 19.89 -0.85
C ARG A 145 -4.42 19.91 -1.94
N LEU A 146 -4.04 20.40 -3.12
CA LEU A 146 -4.78 20.25 -4.37
C LEU A 146 -4.19 19.13 -5.23
N ALA A 147 -5.01 18.39 -5.96
CA ALA A 147 -4.55 17.51 -7.04
C ALA A 147 -5.56 17.48 -8.19
N ALA A 148 -5.05 17.29 -9.41
CA ALA A 148 -5.85 17.01 -10.59
C ALA A 148 -5.70 15.55 -11.01
N ASP A 149 -6.74 14.98 -11.60
CA ASP A 149 -6.64 13.69 -12.29
C ASP A 149 -5.81 13.87 -13.59
N PRO A 150 -4.69 13.15 -13.77
CA PRO A 150 -3.86 13.31 -14.96
C PRO A 150 -4.57 12.89 -16.26
N ALA A 151 -5.58 12.01 -16.20
CA ALA A 151 -6.37 11.63 -17.38
C ALA A 151 -7.55 12.57 -17.63
N ARG A 152 -7.98 13.32 -16.61
CA ARG A 152 -9.08 14.30 -16.68
C ARG A 152 -8.67 15.55 -15.90
N PRO A 153 -7.86 16.43 -16.50
CA PRO A 153 -7.25 17.56 -15.81
C PRO A 153 -8.23 18.56 -15.17
N ASP A 154 -9.49 18.57 -15.61
CA ASP A 154 -10.57 19.39 -15.02
C ASP A 154 -11.22 18.75 -13.78
N GLU A 155 -10.94 17.47 -13.48
CA GLU A 155 -11.34 16.83 -12.22
C GLU A 155 -10.32 17.16 -11.13
N LEU A 156 -10.73 17.99 -10.16
CA LEU A 156 -9.89 18.50 -9.09
C LEU A 156 -10.31 17.93 -7.73
N TYR A 157 -9.34 17.78 -6.85
CA TYR A 157 -9.53 17.33 -5.49
C TYR A 157 -8.79 18.27 -4.54
N ALA A 158 -9.42 18.64 -3.43
CA ALA A 158 -8.81 19.47 -2.40
C ALA A 158 -8.94 18.78 -1.04
N ALA A 159 -7.82 18.51 -0.38
CA ALA A 159 -7.78 18.11 1.01
C ALA A 159 -7.80 19.35 1.90
N LEU A 160 -8.73 19.34 2.86
CA LEU A 160 -8.85 20.36 3.88
C LEU A 160 -8.06 19.94 5.11
N GLU A 161 -7.45 20.92 5.77
CA GLU A 161 -6.84 20.71 7.08
C GLU A 161 -7.84 20.19 8.10
N VAL A 162 -9.11 20.56 7.98
CA VAL A 162 -10.16 20.04 8.84
C VAL A 162 -11.41 19.85 8.00
N GLY A 163 -12.07 18.70 8.14
CA GLY A 163 -13.33 18.41 7.45
C GLY A 163 -13.20 17.51 6.23
N GLY A 164 -12.02 16.95 5.94
CA GLY A 164 -11.83 15.90 4.95
C GLY A 164 -11.43 16.45 3.58
N ALA A 165 -12.15 16.05 2.53
CA ALA A 165 -11.84 16.44 1.17
C ALA A 165 -13.08 16.87 0.38
N MET A 166 -12.84 17.71 -0.63
CA MET A 166 -13.82 18.13 -1.62
C MET A 166 -13.33 17.82 -3.03
N ARG A 167 -14.27 17.72 -3.96
CA ARG A 167 -14.03 17.39 -5.37
C ARG A 167 -14.75 18.37 -6.28
N SER A 168 -14.13 18.71 -7.40
CA SER A 168 -14.75 19.38 -8.54
C SER A 168 -14.60 18.51 -9.79
N LEU A 169 -15.59 18.54 -10.67
CA LEU A 169 -15.58 17.84 -11.96
C LEU A 169 -15.51 18.81 -13.16
N ASP A 170 -15.41 20.10 -12.89
CA ASP A 170 -15.58 21.20 -13.83
C ASP A 170 -14.53 22.30 -13.60
N ALA A 171 -13.27 21.89 -13.41
CA ALA A 171 -12.13 22.78 -13.26
C ALA A 171 -12.23 23.77 -12.08
N GLY A 172 -13.06 23.45 -11.09
CA GLY A 172 -13.26 24.19 -9.86
C GLY A 172 -14.47 25.13 -9.85
N GLU A 173 -15.34 25.10 -10.86
CA GLU A 173 -16.56 25.93 -10.88
C GLU A 173 -17.61 25.44 -9.88
N THR A 174 -17.69 24.13 -9.62
CA THR A 174 -18.52 23.55 -8.57
C THR A 174 -17.73 22.57 -7.71
N TRP A 175 -18.09 22.52 -6.42
CA TRP A 175 -17.42 21.68 -5.43
C TRP A 175 -18.44 20.86 -4.65
N GLU A 176 -18.12 19.58 -4.45
CA GLU A 176 -18.87 18.66 -3.62
C GLU A 176 -17.97 18.07 -2.53
N ASP A 177 -18.58 17.76 -1.39
CA ASP A 177 -17.91 17.08 -0.29
C ASP A 177 -17.87 15.57 -0.53
N CYS A 178 -16.68 14.97 -0.51
CA CYS A 178 -16.46 13.54 -0.71
C CYS A 178 -16.14 12.76 0.58
N SER A 179 -16.39 13.37 1.74
CA SER A 179 -16.00 12.85 3.05
C SER A 179 -17.06 11.98 3.75
N ALA A 180 -18.20 11.71 3.10
CA ALA A 180 -19.34 11.05 3.73
C ALA A 180 -19.03 9.70 4.41
N ASP A 181 -18.18 8.88 3.79
CA ASP A 181 -17.79 7.59 4.38
C ASP A 181 -16.72 7.74 5.46
N LEU A 182 -15.85 8.76 5.37
CA LEU A 182 -14.92 9.12 6.44
C LEU A 182 -15.65 9.61 7.69
N LEU A 183 -16.72 10.39 7.53
CA LEU A 183 -17.56 10.85 8.63
C LEU A 183 -18.17 9.68 9.41
N LYS A 184 -18.67 8.65 8.71
CA LYS A 184 -19.19 7.44 9.36
C LYS A 184 -18.11 6.67 10.13
N LEU A 185 -16.88 6.65 9.63
CA LEU A 185 -15.76 6.03 10.33
C LEU A 185 -15.38 6.81 11.59
N ALA A 186 -15.36 8.14 11.50
CA ALA A 186 -15.07 9.00 12.65
C ALA A 186 -16.11 8.88 13.78
N GLU A 187 -17.31 8.37 13.51
CA GLU A 187 -18.32 8.07 14.54
C GLU A 187 -18.00 6.81 15.38
N LEU A 188 -17.02 5.99 14.98
CA LEU A 188 -16.64 4.80 15.76
C LEU A 188 -16.06 5.19 17.12
N PRO A 189 -16.45 4.55 18.24
CA PRO A 189 -16.08 5.00 19.59
C PRO A 189 -14.58 5.20 19.84
N HIS A 190 -13.73 4.37 19.22
CA HIS A 190 -12.27 4.43 19.35
C HIS A 190 -11.61 5.44 18.39
N LEU A 191 -12.39 6.01 17.46
CA LEU A 191 -11.95 7.04 16.53
C LEU A 191 -12.55 8.40 16.85
N LYS A 192 -13.54 8.53 17.75
CA LYS A 192 -14.08 9.84 18.12
C LYS A 192 -13.02 10.72 18.75
N SER A 193 -12.95 11.97 18.32
CA SER A 193 -12.02 12.97 18.85
C SER A 193 -12.61 14.37 18.77
N ARG A 194 -12.71 15.03 19.93
CA ARG A 194 -13.01 16.46 20.07
C ARG A 194 -11.70 17.20 20.29
N ILE A 195 -11.06 17.63 19.21
CA ILE A 195 -9.93 18.57 19.31
C ILE A 195 -10.46 19.92 18.89
N ASP A 196 -10.66 20.79 19.87
CA ASP A 196 -10.92 22.22 19.66
C ASP A 196 -12.17 22.53 18.80
N SER A 197 -13.16 21.65 18.91
CA SER A 197 -14.41 21.67 18.15
C SER A 197 -15.60 21.31 19.05
N ASP A 198 -16.78 21.79 18.67
CA ASP A 198 -18.06 21.45 19.30
C ASP A 198 -18.62 20.08 18.81
N THR A 199 -17.89 19.33 17.96
CA THR A 199 -18.31 18.01 17.43
C THR A 199 -17.30 16.89 17.67
N ASP A 200 -17.80 15.65 17.79
CA ASP A 200 -17.02 14.43 18.09
C ASP A 200 -16.11 13.91 16.96
N VAL A 201 -16.22 14.46 15.75
CA VAL A 201 -15.65 13.88 14.52
C VAL A 201 -14.62 14.77 13.83
N GLU A 202 -14.53 16.04 14.22
CA GLU A 202 -13.83 17.08 13.47
C GLU A 202 -12.31 16.85 13.40
N GLY A 203 -11.70 16.48 14.52
CA GLY A 203 -10.25 16.27 14.62
C GLY A 203 -9.72 15.06 13.83
N MET A 204 -10.60 14.20 13.33
CA MET A 204 -10.23 12.92 12.71
C MET A 204 -10.10 13.00 11.19
N LEU A 205 -10.73 14.01 10.59
CA LEU A 205 -10.73 14.25 9.15
C LEU A 205 -9.66 15.29 8.77
N ASP A 206 -8.65 15.46 9.61
CA ASP A 206 -7.56 16.39 9.36
C ASP A 206 -6.66 15.88 8.23
N GLY A 207 -6.79 16.51 7.05
CA GLY A 207 -6.18 16.06 5.80
C GLY A 207 -4.84 16.73 5.54
N HIS A 208 -3.77 15.94 5.42
CA HIS A 208 -2.41 16.44 5.23
C HIS A 208 -1.81 16.11 3.85
N ALA A 209 -2.28 15.04 3.20
CA ALA A 209 -1.78 14.64 1.90
C ALA A 209 -2.91 14.13 1.01
N LEU A 210 -2.86 14.50 -0.27
CA LEU A 210 -3.78 14.02 -1.30
C LEU A 210 -3.03 13.88 -2.62
N CYS A 211 -3.28 12.77 -3.33
CA CYS A 211 -2.84 12.62 -4.71
C CYS A 211 -3.83 11.79 -5.53
N VAL A 212 -3.74 11.89 -6.85
CA VAL A 212 -4.45 11.02 -7.79
C VAL A 212 -3.42 10.13 -8.47
N SER A 213 -3.67 8.82 -8.50
CA SER A 213 -2.73 7.84 -9.05
C SER A 213 -2.59 7.99 -10.56
N ALA A 214 -1.39 8.24 -11.05
CA ALA A 214 -1.10 8.21 -12.48
C ALA A 214 -1.16 6.78 -13.05
N ALA A 215 -0.87 5.75 -12.24
CA ALA A 215 -0.95 4.35 -12.65
C ALA A 215 -2.38 3.82 -12.68
N ARG A 216 -3.31 4.48 -11.95
CA ARG A 216 -4.75 4.19 -11.95
C ARG A 216 -5.53 5.51 -11.96
N PRO A 217 -5.67 6.16 -13.13
CA PRO A 217 -6.37 7.44 -13.23
C PRO A 217 -7.76 7.38 -12.59
N GLY A 218 -8.11 8.43 -11.85
CA GLY A 218 -9.33 8.51 -11.05
C GLY A 218 -9.28 7.83 -9.68
N GLN A 219 -8.21 7.11 -9.33
CA GLN A 219 -8.00 6.62 -7.96
C GLN A 219 -7.34 7.71 -7.11
N VAL A 220 -8.08 8.18 -6.11
CA VAL A 220 -7.65 9.20 -5.15
C VAL A 220 -7.07 8.52 -3.92
N ILE A 221 -5.94 9.03 -3.45
CA ILE A 221 -5.32 8.66 -2.19
C ILE A 221 -5.40 9.88 -1.27
N LEU A 222 -6.02 9.75 -0.11
CA LEU A 222 -6.12 10.80 0.90
C LEU A 222 -5.54 10.30 2.22
N ALA A 223 -4.61 11.04 2.81
CA ALA A 223 -4.19 10.83 4.19
C ALA A 223 -4.90 11.82 5.11
N VAL A 224 -5.71 11.30 6.03
CA VAL A 224 -6.25 12.07 7.17
C VAL A 224 -5.71 11.51 8.49
N ARG A 225 -6.00 12.16 9.61
CA ARG A 225 -5.60 11.68 10.94
C ARG A 225 -6.02 10.24 11.26
N MET A 226 -7.17 9.78 10.73
CA MET A 226 -7.61 8.37 10.86
C MET A 226 -6.70 7.36 10.12
N GLY A 227 -5.89 7.81 9.16
CA GLY A 227 -5.04 6.96 8.33
C GLY A 227 -5.07 7.34 6.85
N LEU A 228 -4.52 6.46 6.02
CA LEU A 228 -4.51 6.58 4.57
C LEU A 228 -5.78 5.97 3.98
N PHE A 229 -6.45 6.61 3.04
CA PHE A 229 -7.70 6.15 2.43
C PHE A 229 -7.58 6.16 0.91
N LEU A 230 -8.20 5.18 0.28
CA LEU A 230 -8.30 5.08 -1.17
C LEU A 230 -9.75 5.29 -1.59
N SER A 231 -9.95 5.97 -2.72
CA SER A 231 -11.22 5.87 -3.41
C SER A 231 -11.34 4.49 -4.08
N PRO A 232 -12.50 3.83 -4.05
CA PRO A 232 -12.72 2.63 -4.83
C PRO A 232 -12.63 2.96 -6.32
N ASP A 233 -12.38 1.93 -7.14
CA ASP A 233 -12.36 2.07 -8.60
C ASP A 233 -13.71 2.63 -9.07
N ARG A 234 -13.66 3.70 -9.88
CA ARG A 234 -14.88 4.39 -10.30
C ARG A 234 -15.69 3.48 -11.24
N PRO A 235 -16.97 3.15 -10.92
CA PRO A 235 -17.85 2.53 -11.91
C PRO A 235 -18.12 3.54 -13.04
N ARG A 236 -18.40 3.07 -14.27
CA ARG A 236 -18.63 3.90 -15.49
C ARG A 236 -19.74 4.97 -15.41
N SER A 237 -20.37 5.19 -14.25
CA SER A 237 -21.39 6.22 -14.03
C SER A 237 -20.85 7.38 -13.19
N ALA A 238 -21.44 8.57 -13.34
CA ALA A 238 -21.12 9.80 -12.61
C ALA A 238 -21.51 9.72 -11.12
N ARG A 239 -21.01 8.72 -10.40
CA ARG A 239 -21.20 8.59 -8.95
C ARG A 239 -20.13 9.39 -8.19
N PRO A 240 -20.48 9.91 -6.99
CA PRO A 240 -19.53 10.57 -6.11
C PRO A 240 -18.34 9.66 -5.79
N VAL A 241 -17.14 10.23 -5.77
CA VAL A 241 -15.98 9.54 -5.17
C VAL A 241 -16.27 9.39 -3.70
N ARG A 242 -16.08 8.18 -3.17
CA ARG A 242 -16.16 7.88 -1.75
C ARG A 242 -14.81 7.41 -1.30
N LEU A 243 -14.36 7.82 -0.12
CA LEU A 243 -13.11 7.34 0.43
C LEU A 243 -13.43 6.20 1.41
N SER A 244 -12.88 5.02 1.18
CA SER A 244 -13.27 3.81 1.92
C SER A 244 -12.07 3.02 2.41
N GLN A 245 -12.14 2.62 3.68
CA GLN A 245 -11.18 1.85 4.49
C GLN A 245 -9.74 2.42 4.55
N PRO A 246 -9.03 2.21 5.68
CA PRO A 246 -7.61 2.48 5.76
C PRO A 246 -6.88 1.61 4.73
N GLY A 247 -6.20 2.22 3.76
CA GLY A 247 -5.25 1.53 2.91
C GLY A 247 -4.11 1.01 3.76
N GLY A 248 -4.02 -0.31 3.93
CA GLY A 248 -2.79 -0.94 4.39
C GLY A 248 -1.64 -0.58 3.43
N PRO A 249 -0.39 -0.46 3.91
CA PRO A 249 0.72 -0.01 3.08
C PRO A 249 0.92 -0.97 1.90
N GLN A 250 0.63 -0.52 0.68
CA GLN A 250 1.10 -1.17 -0.53
C GLN A 250 2.58 -0.82 -0.73
N PRO A 251 3.48 -1.81 -0.92
CA PRO A 251 4.91 -1.53 -1.03
C PRO A 251 5.24 -0.96 -2.41
N GLY A 252 5.39 0.37 -2.46
CA GLY A 252 5.90 1.12 -3.61
C GLY A 252 6.94 2.15 -3.14
N ARG A 253 8.20 1.70 -3.09
CA ARG A 253 9.46 2.46 -3.09
C ARG A 253 9.39 3.97 -2.72
N SER A 254 9.80 4.31 -1.50
CA SER A 254 11.06 5.06 -1.29
C SER A 254 11.40 5.06 0.20
N ALA A 255 12.55 4.49 0.56
CA ALA A 255 13.27 4.87 1.76
C ALA A 255 14.68 5.24 1.28
N LEU A 256 14.91 6.55 1.18
CA LEU A 256 16.26 7.09 1.24
C LEU A 256 16.80 6.72 2.62
N SER A 257 17.75 5.80 2.69
CA SER A 257 18.65 5.69 3.83
C SER A 257 20.10 5.67 3.34
N GLN A 258 20.91 6.37 4.11
CA GLN A 258 22.28 6.78 3.82
C GLN A 258 23.22 5.58 3.73
N ARG A 259 24.00 5.48 2.63
CA ARG A 259 25.37 4.91 2.57
C ARG A 259 25.96 5.14 1.16
N GLY A 260 27.23 5.55 1.12
CA GLY A 260 27.94 6.12 -0.04
C GLY A 260 28.18 5.21 -1.25
N PRO A 261 28.79 5.75 -2.34
CA PRO A 261 28.69 5.16 -3.67
C PRO A 261 29.75 4.08 -3.89
N ARG A 262 29.32 2.89 -4.34
CA ARG A 262 30.15 2.03 -5.18
C ARG A 262 29.58 2.06 -6.59
N ARG A 263 30.50 2.36 -7.52
CA ARG A 263 30.34 2.37 -8.97
C ARG A 263 29.82 1.02 -9.44
N ASP A 264 28.90 1.02 -10.40
CA ASP A 264 28.99 0.09 -11.54
C ASP A 264 28.30 0.68 -12.78
N LEU A 265 29.10 0.77 -13.84
CA LEU A 265 28.76 1.17 -15.20
C LEU A 265 28.10 -0.01 -15.93
N GLY A 266 27.01 0.25 -16.65
CA GLY A 266 26.38 -0.74 -17.53
C GLY A 266 25.55 -0.07 -18.61
N ALA A 267 26.16 0.10 -19.78
CA ALA A 267 25.64 0.80 -20.94
C ALA A 267 24.42 0.11 -21.58
N LEU A 268 23.46 0.91 -22.04
CA LEU A 268 22.50 0.53 -23.09
C LEU A 268 22.67 1.50 -24.27
N ARG A 269 23.13 0.96 -25.41
CA ARG A 269 23.18 1.66 -26.70
C ARG A 269 21.80 1.67 -27.37
N PRO A 270 21.47 2.69 -28.19
CA PRO A 270 20.24 2.77 -28.94
C PRO A 270 20.37 2.15 -30.35
N ARG A 271 19.29 1.58 -30.85
CA ARG A 271 18.94 1.47 -32.28
C ARG A 271 17.48 1.90 -32.36
N GLY A 272 17.00 2.73 -33.28
CA GLY A 272 17.48 3.12 -34.60
C GLY A 272 16.23 3.28 -35.47
N GLN A 273 16.12 4.41 -36.16
CA GLN A 273 14.96 4.99 -36.83
C GLN A 273 14.48 4.28 -38.11
N GLY A 274 13.28 4.68 -38.57
CA GLY A 274 12.86 4.75 -39.98
C GLY A 274 11.55 3.97 -40.25
N ARG A 275 10.53 4.47 -40.96
CA ARG A 275 10.42 5.57 -41.93
C ARG A 275 8.97 6.04 -42.10
N ASP A 276 8.85 7.25 -42.65
CA ASP A 276 7.70 8.03 -43.12
C ASP A 276 6.83 7.37 -44.20
N HIS A 277 5.60 7.88 -44.38
CA HIS A 277 4.97 8.15 -45.70
C HIS A 277 3.92 9.28 -45.61
N HIS A 278 3.89 10.06 -46.70
CA HIS A 278 3.34 11.41 -46.96
C HIS A 278 1.83 11.49 -47.31
N ASP A 279 1.27 12.71 -47.12
CA ASP A 279 0.31 13.56 -47.92
C ASP A 279 -0.85 12.91 -48.71
N GLY A 280 -2.06 13.47 -48.87
CA GLY A 280 -2.61 14.84 -48.75
C GLY A 280 -4.16 14.81 -49.06
N PRO A 281 -4.78 15.85 -49.66
CA PRO A 281 -5.73 16.76 -48.99
C PRO A 281 -7.18 16.83 -49.57
N GLY A 282 -8.08 17.58 -48.91
CA GLY A 282 -9.36 18.05 -49.50
C GLY A 282 -10.38 18.66 -48.51
N ALA A 283 -10.73 19.93 -48.69
CA ALA A 283 -11.82 20.69 -48.02
C ALA A 283 -13.06 20.80 -48.97
N PRO A 284 -14.07 21.69 -48.76
CA PRO A 284 -14.94 22.03 -47.62
C PRO A 284 -16.46 21.90 -47.97
N SER A 285 -17.40 22.22 -47.06
CA SER A 285 -18.56 23.16 -47.28
C SER A 285 -19.79 22.91 -46.38
N ASP A 286 -20.30 24.03 -45.83
CA ASP A 286 -21.71 24.46 -45.69
C ASP A 286 -22.75 23.74 -44.81
N GLY A 287 -23.51 24.57 -44.07
CA GLY A 287 -24.88 24.25 -43.67
C GLY A 287 -25.43 24.96 -42.43
N CYS A 288 -25.72 26.26 -42.53
CA CYS A 288 -26.61 26.98 -41.61
C CYS A 288 -28.02 26.35 -41.56
N ARG A 289 -28.66 26.32 -40.38
CA ARG A 289 -30.08 26.73 -40.20
C ARG A 289 -30.48 26.89 -38.72
N ALA A 290 -31.42 27.81 -38.54
CA ALA A 290 -31.79 28.48 -37.30
C ALA A 290 -33.13 28.00 -36.71
N GLY A 291 -33.42 28.49 -35.49
CA GLY A 291 -34.75 28.56 -34.85
C GLY A 291 -35.05 27.37 -33.93
N VAL A 292 -35.61 27.50 -32.72
CA VAL A 292 -36.58 28.47 -32.21
C VAL A 292 -36.49 28.54 -30.68
N ARG A 293 -36.63 29.75 -30.12
CA ARG A 293 -36.79 30.05 -28.69
C ARG A 293 -38.19 29.67 -28.20
N ARG A 294 -38.31 29.16 -26.96
CA ARG A 294 -39.50 29.36 -26.12
C ARG A 294 -39.09 29.55 -24.66
N GLU A 295 -39.62 30.61 -24.07
CA GLU A 295 -39.56 31.00 -22.66
C GLU A 295 -40.97 31.53 -22.30
N PRO A 296 -41.29 31.89 -21.04
CA PRO A 296 -41.85 31.02 -20.00
C PRO A 296 -43.28 31.40 -19.59
N GLN A 297 -43.96 30.56 -18.80
CA GLN A 297 -45.20 30.92 -18.10
C GLN A 297 -45.04 30.81 -16.57
N ARG A 298 -45.47 31.85 -15.86
CA ARG A 298 -45.68 31.93 -14.39
C ARG A 298 -47.21 32.00 -14.10
N PRO A 299 -47.69 32.21 -12.84
CA PRO A 299 -47.89 31.19 -11.83
C PRO A 299 -49.36 31.16 -11.30
N GLY A 300 -49.77 30.05 -10.67
CA GLY A 300 -51.06 29.93 -10.00
C GLY A 300 -50.96 30.04 -8.47
N VAL A 301 -51.82 30.87 -7.87
CA VAL A 301 -51.99 31.11 -6.43
C VAL A 301 -52.96 30.08 -5.81
N ARG A 302 -52.74 29.64 -4.56
CA ARG A 302 -53.80 29.32 -3.56
C ARG A 302 -53.27 29.18 -2.12
N HIS A 303 -54.18 29.46 -1.19
CA HIS A 303 -54.10 29.84 0.24
C HIS A 303 -53.68 28.77 1.28
N PRO A 304 -53.45 29.17 2.57
CA PRO A 304 -52.80 28.37 3.60
C PRO A 304 -53.77 27.53 4.45
N GLY A 305 -53.29 26.41 5.01
CA GLY A 305 -54.02 25.72 6.06
C GLY A 305 -53.46 24.35 6.46
N ARG A 306 -53.18 24.23 7.77
CA ARG A 306 -53.11 23.01 8.61
C ARG A 306 -51.82 22.16 8.60
N ARG A 307 -51.15 22.19 9.77
CA ARG A 307 -50.27 21.12 10.26
C ARG A 307 -51.09 19.87 10.62
N PRO A 308 -50.52 18.67 10.44
CA PRO A 308 -50.82 17.57 11.36
C PRO A 308 -49.57 16.91 11.93
N GLU A 309 -49.81 16.20 13.04
CA GLU A 309 -48.92 15.77 14.10
C GLU A 309 -48.06 14.52 13.78
N LEU A 310 -47.05 14.32 14.62
CA LEU A 310 -46.13 13.17 14.68
C LEU A 310 -46.86 11.86 15.04
N GLY A 311 -47.03 10.97 14.04
CA GLY A 311 -47.36 9.56 14.26
C GLY A 311 -46.09 8.69 14.37
N ARG A 312 -45.99 7.89 15.46
CA ARG A 312 -44.92 6.91 15.69
C ARG A 312 -44.95 5.78 14.65
N ALA A 313 -43.83 5.50 13.99
CA ALA A 313 -43.64 4.33 13.13
C ALA A 313 -43.30 3.05 13.93
N PRO A 314 -43.77 1.85 13.53
CA PRO A 314 -43.49 0.60 14.23
C PRO A 314 -42.06 0.08 13.96
N PRO A 315 -41.49 -0.76 14.83
CA PRO A 315 -40.08 -1.15 14.73
C PRO A 315 -39.81 -2.01 13.50
N ALA A 316 -38.79 -1.62 12.73
CA ALA A 316 -38.36 -2.30 11.52
C ALA A 316 -37.78 -3.69 11.83
N ARG A 317 -38.33 -4.72 11.18
CA ARG A 317 -37.77 -6.08 11.15
C ARG A 317 -36.33 -6.03 10.60
N ARG A 318 -35.37 -6.56 11.36
CA ARG A 318 -33.96 -6.69 10.96
C ARG A 318 -33.85 -7.59 9.72
N ARG A 319 -33.35 -7.05 8.60
CA ARG A 319 -32.96 -7.84 7.42
C ARG A 319 -31.64 -8.58 7.70
N PRO A 320 -31.52 -9.89 7.39
CA PRO A 320 -30.35 -10.73 7.72
C PRO A 320 -29.09 -10.46 6.85
N GLY A 321 -29.07 -9.44 5.99
CA GLY A 321 -28.00 -9.21 5.01
C GLY A 321 -26.63 -8.81 5.60
N ARG A 322 -26.59 -8.12 6.75
CA ARG A 322 -25.33 -7.58 7.32
C ARG A 322 -24.35 -8.63 7.86
N LEU A 323 -24.83 -9.85 8.17
CA LEU A 323 -23.96 -10.93 8.66
C LEU A 323 -23.22 -11.61 7.50
N ARG A 324 -23.87 -11.76 6.33
CA ARG A 324 -23.29 -12.39 5.13
C ARG A 324 -22.14 -11.58 4.53
N ASP A 325 -22.23 -10.26 4.55
CA ASP A 325 -21.17 -9.39 4.01
C ASP A 325 -19.94 -9.34 4.95
N ARG A 326 -20.14 -9.44 6.28
CA ARG A 326 -19.03 -9.62 7.23
C ARG A 326 -18.37 -11.00 7.13
N LEU A 327 -19.16 -12.06 6.89
CA LEU A 327 -18.65 -13.41 6.64
C LEU A 327 -17.83 -13.49 5.36
N ARG A 328 -18.19 -12.75 4.29
CA ARG A 328 -17.39 -12.71 3.04
C ARG A 328 -16.04 -12.03 3.20
N LEU A 329 -15.92 -11.01 4.06
CA LEU A 329 -14.64 -10.35 4.36
C LEU A 329 -13.68 -11.24 5.18
N THR A 330 -14.17 -12.31 5.81
CA THR A 330 -13.34 -13.28 6.55
C THR A 330 -12.95 -14.53 5.75
N MET A 331 -13.48 -14.72 4.53
CA MET A 331 -13.27 -15.94 3.74
C MET A 331 -12.22 -15.73 2.64
N ARG A 332 -10.97 -15.44 3.03
CA ARG A 332 -9.88 -15.10 2.08
C ARG A 332 -9.52 -16.25 1.14
N PHE A 333 -9.86 -17.49 1.50
CA PHE A 333 -9.50 -18.70 0.76
C PHE A 333 -10.71 -19.44 0.22
N GLU A 334 -11.87 -18.79 0.11
CA GLU A 334 -13.09 -19.43 -0.39
C GLU A 334 -12.83 -20.17 -1.72
N ASN A 335 -13.07 -21.49 -1.71
CA ASN A 335 -12.87 -22.40 -2.84
C ASN A 335 -11.43 -22.50 -3.37
N ARG A 336 -10.42 -22.12 -2.57
CA ARG A 336 -9.00 -22.29 -2.92
C ARG A 336 -8.46 -23.60 -2.37
N VAL A 337 -7.77 -24.36 -3.22
CA VAL A 337 -7.13 -25.63 -2.82
C VAL A 337 -5.72 -25.35 -2.33
N ALA A 338 -5.44 -25.66 -1.06
CA ALA A 338 -4.17 -25.42 -0.41
C ALA A 338 -3.46 -26.72 -0.02
N LEU A 339 -2.34 -27.01 -0.68
CA LEU A 339 -1.41 -28.07 -0.31
C LEU A 339 -0.41 -27.55 0.74
N ILE A 340 -0.40 -28.18 1.91
CA ILE A 340 0.44 -27.75 3.05
C ILE A 340 1.26 -28.94 3.53
N THR A 341 2.59 -28.84 3.46
CA THR A 341 3.49 -29.86 4.01
C THR A 341 3.74 -29.63 5.51
N ALA A 342 4.13 -30.68 6.24
CA ALA A 342 4.24 -30.67 7.70
C ALA A 342 2.95 -30.17 8.41
N ALA A 343 1.78 -30.55 7.89
CA ALA A 343 0.49 -30.03 8.35
C ALA A 343 0.00 -30.64 9.67
N ALA A 344 0.69 -31.65 10.23
CA ALA A 344 0.25 -32.31 11.45
C ALA A 344 0.59 -31.52 12.74
N SER A 345 1.54 -30.58 12.68
CA SER A 345 1.96 -29.79 13.85
C SER A 345 2.53 -28.41 13.50
N GLY A 346 2.74 -27.58 14.52
CA GLY A 346 3.50 -26.33 14.42
C GLY A 346 2.93 -25.34 13.41
N ILE A 347 3.83 -24.71 12.65
CA ILE A 347 3.48 -23.65 11.69
C ILE A 347 2.58 -24.20 10.57
N GLY A 348 2.83 -25.42 10.09
CA GLY A 348 2.03 -26.06 9.04
C GLY A 348 0.59 -26.28 9.50
N ARG A 349 0.40 -26.89 10.69
CA ARG A 349 -0.93 -27.07 11.30
C ARG A 349 -1.65 -25.74 11.53
N ALA A 350 -0.98 -24.76 12.13
CA ALA A 350 -1.59 -23.45 12.37
C ALA A 350 -2.00 -22.74 11.06
N THR A 351 -1.24 -22.94 9.97
CA THR A 351 -1.59 -22.41 8.64
C THR A 351 -2.80 -23.14 8.05
N ALA A 352 -2.84 -24.47 8.15
CA ALA A 352 -3.96 -25.29 7.72
C ALA A 352 -5.26 -24.89 8.43
N GLU A 353 -5.21 -24.68 9.75
CA GLU A 353 -6.35 -24.27 10.56
C GLU A 353 -6.88 -22.89 10.14
N ILE A 354 -6.00 -21.91 9.88
CA ILE A 354 -6.43 -20.57 9.41
C ILE A 354 -7.05 -20.67 8.01
N ILE A 355 -6.39 -21.36 7.07
CA ILE A 355 -6.90 -21.47 5.69
C ILE A 355 -8.25 -22.18 5.68
N GLY A 356 -8.39 -23.29 6.43
CA GLY A 356 -9.65 -24.02 6.53
C GLY A 356 -10.78 -23.20 7.17
N ALA A 357 -10.47 -22.44 8.22
CA ALA A 357 -11.46 -21.56 8.88
C ALA A 357 -11.93 -20.40 7.98
N GLU A 358 -11.13 -20.04 6.97
CA GLU A 358 -11.40 -18.95 6.03
C GLU A 358 -11.83 -19.45 4.64
N GLY A 359 -12.34 -20.70 4.58
CA GLY A 359 -13.03 -21.25 3.42
C GLY A 359 -12.17 -22.03 2.42
N GLY A 360 -10.89 -22.24 2.72
CA GLY A 360 -10.00 -23.04 1.89
C GLY A 360 -10.25 -24.54 2.00
N ILE A 361 -9.99 -25.25 0.90
CA ILE A 361 -9.93 -26.71 0.86
C ILE A 361 -8.48 -27.10 1.16
N VAL A 362 -8.25 -27.62 2.35
CA VAL A 362 -6.90 -27.94 2.82
C VAL A 362 -6.53 -29.37 2.45
N VAL A 363 -5.37 -29.56 1.85
CA VAL A 363 -4.74 -30.88 1.68
C VAL A 363 -3.46 -30.89 2.49
N GLY A 364 -3.51 -31.51 3.66
CA GLY A 364 -2.37 -31.62 4.55
C GLY A 364 -1.51 -32.83 4.21
N VAL A 365 -0.19 -32.63 4.19
CA VAL A 365 0.81 -33.67 4.02
C VAL A 365 1.71 -33.72 5.24
N ASP A 366 1.94 -34.92 5.76
CA ASP A 366 2.89 -35.20 6.84
C ASP A 366 3.23 -36.70 6.84
N THR A 367 4.39 -37.06 7.39
CA THR A 367 4.77 -38.47 7.61
C THR A 367 4.01 -39.09 8.79
N ASP A 368 3.56 -38.28 9.74
CA ASP A 368 2.77 -38.76 10.88
C ASP A 368 1.29 -38.84 10.53
N LYS A 369 0.86 -40.02 10.07
CA LYS A 369 -0.52 -40.28 9.65
C LYS A 369 -1.54 -39.98 10.76
N HIS A 370 -1.25 -40.30 12.02
CA HIS A 370 -2.21 -40.14 13.10
C HIS A 370 -2.42 -38.66 13.45
N ARG A 371 -1.33 -37.91 13.67
CA ARG A 371 -1.44 -36.48 13.97
C ARG A 371 -1.97 -35.68 12.78
N LEU A 372 -1.65 -36.10 11.56
CA LEU A 372 -2.20 -35.47 10.35
C LEU A 372 -3.73 -35.63 10.30
N GLU A 373 -4.23 -36.84 10.53
CA GLU A 373 -5.67 -37.12 10.54
C GLU A 373 -6.38 -36.38 11.67
N GLU A 374 -5.77 -36.26 12.84
CA GLU A 374 -6.27 -35.45 13.95
C GLU A 374 -6.41 -33.98 13.55
N ALA A 375 -5.37 -33.39 12.96
CA ALA A 375 -5.34 -31.98 12.54
C ALA A 375 -6.38 -31.70 11.43
N MET A 376 -6.42 -32.53 10.38
CA MET A 376 -7.42 -32.38 9.32
C MET A 376 -8.84 -32.64 9.83
N GLY A 377 -8.99 -33.59 10.75
CA GLY A 377 -10.25 -33.88 11.44
C GLY A 377 -10.75 -32.70 12.28
N ALA A 378 -9.86 -31.95 12.92
CA ALA A 378 -10.22 -30.74 13.65
C ALA A 378 -10.78 -29.66 12.71
N ILE A 379 -10.17 -29.46 11.54
CA ILE A 379 -10.68 -28.52 10.52
C ILE A 379 -12.07 -28.94 10.03
N ARG A 380 -12.28 -30.23 9.75
CA ARG A 380 -13.59 -30.77 9.35
C ARG A 380 -14.65 -30.59 10.45
N ARG A 381 -14.31 -30.86 11.71
CA ARG A 381 -15.23 -30.65 12.85
C ARG A 381 -15.59 -29.17 13.03
N ALA A 382 -14.71 -28.25 12.66
CA ALA A 382 -14.97 -26.82 12.65
C ALA A 382 -15.78 -26.34 11.42
N GLY A 383 -16.19 -27.25 10.52
CA GLY A 383 -16.98 -26.95 9.33
C GLY A 383 -16.17 -26.62 8.07
N GLY A 384 -14.83 -26.74 8.12
CA GLY A 384 -13.96 -26.57 6.96
C GLY A 384 -13.81 -27.83 6.10
N GLN A 385 -13.17 -27.71 4.95
CA GLN A 385 -12.85 -28.83 4.07
C GLN A 385 -11.37 -29.19 4.20
N ALA A 386 -11.07 -30.43 4.56
CA ALA A 386 -9.69 -30.88 4.76
C ALA A 386 -9.47 -32.35 4.44
N HIS A 387 -8.36 -32.67 3.77
CA HIS A 387 -7.93 -34.00 3.36
C HIS A 387 -6.55 -34.30 3.93
N ALA A 388 -6.38 -35.47 4.54
CA ALA A 388 -5.07 -35.97 4.93
C ALA A 388 -4.46 -36.80 3.78
N ARG A 389 -3.19 -36.52 3.46
CA ARG A 389 -2.38 -37.28 2.50
C ARG A 389 -1.03 -37.61 3.14
N PRO A 390 -0.92 -38.75 3.85
CA PRO A 390 0.35 -39.16 4.44
C PRO A 390 1.39 -39.38 3.34
N ALA A 391 2.49 -38.66 3.40
CA ALA A 391 3.58 -38.76 2.43
C ALA A 391 4.86 -38.13 3.01
N ASP A 392 6.01 -38.60 2.55
CA ASP A 392 7.29 -37.95 2.81
C ASP A 392 7.58 -36.88 1.74
N ALA A 393 7.80 -35.63 2.17
CA ALA A 393 8.16 -34.54 1.26
C ALA A 393 9.57 -34.68 0.65
N LEU A 394 10.38 -35.62 1.15
CA LEU A 394 11.68 -35.99 0.59
C LEU A 394 11.59 -37.07 -0.50
N ASP A 395 10.43 -37.71 -0.66
CA ASP A 395 10.22 -38.74 -1.67
C ASP A 395 9.53 -38.12 -2.90
N ALA A 396 10.29 -38.00 -3.99
CA ALA A 396 9.81 -37.40 -5.23
C ALA A 396 8.59 -38.13 -5.82
N ALA A 397 8.51 -39.46 -5.68
CA ALA A 397 7.39 -40.25 -6.18
C ALA A 397 6.14 -39.97 -5.35
N GLN A 398 6.25 -40.02 -4.02
CA GLN A 398 5.11 -39.73 -3.14
C GLN A 398 4.61 -38.29 -3.31
N VAL A 399 5.51 -37.30 -3.45
CA VAL A 399 5.13 -35.90 -3.73
C VAL A 399 4.39 -35.80 -5.08
N GLY A 400 4.87 -36.51 -6.10
CA GLY A 400 4.22 -36.61 -7.40
C GLY A 400 2.80 -37.18 -7.32
N ASP A 401 2.64 -38.30 -6.60
CA ASP A 401 1.36 -38.99 -6.40
C ASP A 401 0.35 -38.11 -5.64
N VAL A 402 0.80 -37.38 -4.61
CA VAL A 402 -0.05 -36.44 -3.88
C VAL A 402 -0.54 -35.33 -4.81
N VAL A 403 0.35 -34.69 -5.57
CA VAL A 403 -0.03 -33.61 -6.50
C VAL A 403 -0.96 -34.13 -7.60
N ALA A 404 -0.68 -35.30 -8.16
CA ALA A 404 -1.53 -35.94 -9.16
C ALA A 404 -2.93 -36.26 -8.59
N GLY A 405 -3.00 -36.82 -7.37
CA GLY A 405 -4.26 -37.11 -6.70
C GLY A 405 -5.09 -35.85 -6.44
N ILE A 406 -4.46 -34.76 -5.99
CA ILE A 406 -5.16 -33.48 -5.79
C ILE A 406 -5.71 -32.93 -7.11
N VAL A 407 -4.93 -32.96 -8.18
CA VAL A 407 -5.39 -32.50 -9.49
C VAL A 407 -6.51 -33.41 -10.03
N GLY A 408 -6.43 -34.72 -9.81
CA GLY A 408 -7.47 -35.66 -10.23
C GLY A 408 -8.80 -35.46 -9.48
N GLU A 409 -8.75 -35.19 -8.18
CA GLU A 409 -9.95 -35.08 -7.33
C GLU A 409 -10.52 -33.65 -7.27
N LEU A 410 -9.66 -32.64 -7.19
CA LEU A 410 -10.04 -31.24 -6.95
C LEU A 410 -9.79 -30.33 -8.17
N GLY A 411 -9.14 -30.84 -9.22
CA GLY A 411 -8.92 -30.14 -10.49
C GLY A 411 -7.86 -29.05 -10.47
N ARG A 412 -7.38 -28.62 -9.29
CA ARG A 412 -6.50 -27.47 -9.13
C ARG A 412 -5.66 -27.51 -7.86
N ILE A 413 -4.57 -26.74 -7.85
CA ILE A 413 -3.78 -26.39 -6.65
C ILE A 413 -3.54 -24.88 -6.69
N ASP A 414 -4.19 -24.14 -5.80
CA ASP A 414 -4.06 -22.67 -5.73
C ASP A 414 -2.92 -22.22 -4.85
N ILE A 415 -2.67 -22.95 -3.76
CA ILE A 415 -1.72 -22.58 -2.71
C ILE A 415 -0.81 -23.77 -2.42
N LEU A 416 0.49 -23.52 -2.33
CA LEU A 416 1.49 -24.43 -1.79
C LEU A 416 2.18 -23.75 -0.60
N VAL A 417 2.18 -24.41 0.56
CA VAL A 417 2.97 -24.00 1.72
C VAL A 417 3.98 -25.09 2.05
N ASN A 418 5.25 -24.77 1.86
CA ASN A 418 6.37 -25.67 2.17
C ASN A 418 6.84 -25.43 3.61
N ALA A 419 6.25 -26.16 4.57
CA ALA A 419 6.56 -26.01 6.00
C ALA A 419 7.43 -27.14 6.59
N VAL A 420 7.85 -28.10 5.78
CA VAL A 420 8.88 -29.09 6.17
C VAL A 420 10.23 -28.40 6.37
N GLY A 421 10.91 -28.75 7.46
CA GLY A 421 12.26 -28.26 7.76
C GLY A 421 12.54 -28.14 9.26
N GLY A 422 13.81 -27.92 9.58
CA GLY A 422 14.31 -27.83 10.95
C GLY A 422 15.79 -28.16 11.05
N SER A 423 16.38 -27.84 12.20
CA SER A 423 17.81 -28.08 12.51
C SER A 423 18.04 -29.29 13.40
N THR A 424 16.99 -29.85 14.03
CA THR A 424 17.09 -30.90 15.06
C THR A 424 17.12 -32.32 14.51
N ILE A 425 17.33 -32.49 13.21
CA ILE A 425 17.42 -33.81 12.57
C ILE A 425 18.84 -34.40 12.60
N ILE A 426 19.79 -33.70 13.21
CA ILE A 426 21.15 -34.17 13.48
C ILE A 426 21.41 -34.10 15.00
N PRO A 427 22.35 -34.91 15.54
CA PRO A 427 22.63 -34.96 16.98
C PRO A 427 23.09 -33.62 17.57
N ARG A 428 23.85 -32.81 16.81
CA ARG A 428 24.38 -31.50 17.24
C ARG A 428 23.90 -30.38 16.32
N PRO A 429 22.69 -29.82 16.54
CA PRO A 429 22.10 -28.77 15.69
C PRO A 429 22.89 -27.46 15.63
N ALA A 430 23.77 -27.23 16.60
CA ALA A 430 24.66 -26.08 16.71
C ALA A 430 26.12 -26.40 16.34
N ALA A 431 26.41 -27.59 15.78
CA ALA A 431 27.76 -27.96 15.37
C ALA A 431 28.33 -26.92 14.40
N THR A 432 29.58 -26.54 14.68
CA THR A 432 30.37 -25.65 13.82
C THR A 432 30.82 -26.39 12.56
N VAL A 433 31.40 -25.66 11.60
CA VAL A 433 31.69 -26.20 10.26
C VAL A 433 32.69 -27.36 10.28
N ASP A 434 33.68 -27.31 11.16
CA ASP A 434 34.71 -28.34 11.36
C ASP A 434 34.22 -29.54 12.17
N GLU A 435 33.08 -29.40 12.86
CA GLU A 435 32.46 -30.47 13.63
C GLU A 435 31.40 -31.25 12.86
N LEU A 436 30.89 -30.70 11.75
CA LEU A 436 29.87 -31.32 10.93
C LEU A 436 30.46 -32.42 10.04
N THR A 437 29.86 -33.60 10.07
CA THR A 437 30.13 -34.61 9.06
C THR A 437 29.44 -34.25 7.73
N LEU A 438 29.99 -34.73 6.61
CA LEU A 438 29.36 -34.54 5.30
C LEU A 438 27.95 -35.15 5.25
N ALA A 439 27.72 -36.27 5.93
CA ALA A 439 26.40 -36.91 6.01
C ALA A 439 25.39 -36.04 6.76
N GLU A 440 25.77 -35.43 7.89
CA GLU A 440 24.92 -34.48 8.61
C GLU A 440 24.61 -33.23 7.78
N TRP A 441 25.62 -32.71 7.07
CA TRP A 441 25.44 -31.62 6.11
C TRP A 441 24.40 -31.97 5.04
N GLN A 442 24.61 -33.08 4.32
CA GLN A 442 23.73 -33.53 3.25
C GLN A 442 22.31 -33.77 3.76
N ARG A 443 22.16 -34.36 4.94
CA ARG A 443 20.85 -34.59 5.56
C ARG A 443 20.11 -33.28 5.84
N LEU A 444 20.81 -32.25 6.35
CA LEU A 444 20.21 -30.92 6.60
C LEU A 444 19.85 -30.18 5.31
N ILE A 445 20.68 -30.29 4.26
CA ILE A 445 20.35 -29.76 2.93
C ILE A 445 19.09 -30.45 2.41
N ALA A 446 19.06 -31.79 2.38
CA ALA A 446 17.95 -32.55 1.86
C ALA A 446 16.63 -32.24 2.59
N PHE A 447 16.63 -32.36 3.93
CA PHE A 447 15.45 -32.15 4.76
C PHE A 447 14.81 -30.77 4.61
N ASN A 448 15.59 -29.74 4.28
CA ASN A 448 15.09 -28.36 4.18
C ASN A 448 14.92 -27.92 2.72
N LEU A 449 16.01 -27.97 1.94
CA LEU A 449 16.05 -27.41 0.59
C LEU A 449 15.47 -28.37 -0.45
N ASP A 450 15.86 -29.65 -0.43
CA ASP A 450 15.39 -30.62 -1.44
C ASP A 450 13.89 -30.87 -1.26
N ALA A 451 13.40 -31.03 -0.03
CA ALA A 451 11.96 -31.12 0.25
C ALA A 451 11.18 -29.92 -0.33
N THR A 452 11.71 -28.70 -0.18
CA THR A 452 11.09 -27.49 -0.75
C THR A 452 11.12 -27.52 -2.28
N PHE A 453 12.24 -27.95 -2.87
CA PHE A 453 12.41 -28.08 -4.31
C PHE A 453 11.41 -29.08 -4.90
N LEU A 454 11.30 -30.28 -4.33
CA LEU A 454 10.44 -31.35 -4.85
C LEU A 454 8.96 -30.91 -4.92
N CYS A 455 8.45 -30.29 -3.86
CA CYS A 455 7.08 -29.79 -3.85
C CYS A 455 6.87 -28.63 -4.85
N CYS A 456 7.81 -27.68 -4.93
CA CYS A 456 7.74 -26.60 -5.92
C CYS A 456 7.79 -27.15 -7.36
N HIS A 457 8.66 -28.13 -7.61
CA HIS A 457 8.83 -28.77 -8.89
C HIS A 457 7.55 -29.47 -9.35
N ALA A 458 6.91 -30.23 -8.46
CA ALA A 458 5.67 -30.95 -8.78
C ALA A 458 4.47 -30.01 -9.02
N VAL A 459 4.34 -28.93 -8.24
CA VAL A 459 3.20 -28.00 -8.33
C VAL A 459 3.34 -26.98 -9.46
N ALA A 460 4.56 -26.58 -9.83
CA ALA A 460 4.78 -25.52 -10.83
C ALA A 460 4.10 -25.79 -12.19
N PRO A 461 4.16 -27.01 -12.80
CA PRO A 461 3.43 -27.30 -14.03
C PRO A 461 1.91 -27.12 -13.91
N VAL A 462 1.34 -27.46 -12.75
CA VAL A 462 -0.09 -27.31 -12.47
C VAL A 462 -0.45 -25.81 -12.45
N MET A 463 0.26 -25.02 -11.64
CA MET A 463 0.00 -23.58 -11.53
C MET A 463 0.27 -22.82 -12.84
N LYS A 464 1.26 -23.24 -13.64
CA LYS A 464 1.51 -22.67 -14.97
C LYS A 464 0.33 -22.88 -15.92
N ARG A 465 -0.25 -24.09 -15.94
CA ARG A 465 -1.46 -24.39 -16.74
C ARG A 465 -2.67 -23.59 -16.27
N GLN A 466 -2.82 -23.42 -14.96
CA GLN A 466 -3.88 -22.62 -14.34
C GLN A 466 -3.74 -21.10 -14.58
N ARG A 467 -2.53 -20.63 -14.95
CA ARG A 467 -2.17 -19.20 -14.98
C ARG A 467 -2.42 -18.49 -13.63
N GLY A 468 -2.13 -19.17 -12.54
CA GLY A 468 -2.28 -18.62 -11.21
C GLY A 468 -1.88 -19.60 -10.11
N GLY A 469 -1.34 -19.05 -9.03
CA GLY A 469 -0.99 -19.81 -7.83
C GLY A 469 -0.18 -19.01 -6.82
N LYS A 470 -0.10 -19.52 -5.60
CA LYS A 470 0.61 -18.91 -4.47
C LYS A 470 1.53 -19.94 -3.84
N ILE A 471 2.83 -19.66 -3.79
CA ILE A 471 3.81 -20.52 -3.12
C ILE A 471 4.43 -19.75 -1.96
N VAL A 472 4.38 -20.32 -0.75
CA VAL A 472 5.02 -19.77 0.45
C VAL A 472 5.99 -20.79 1.04
N ASN A 473 7.27 -20.44 1.05
CA ASN A 473 8.35 -21.27 1.57
C ASN A 473 8.75 -20.83 2.99
N LEU A 474 9.24 -21.78 3.81
CA LEU A 474 9.76 -21.46 5.15
C LEU A 474 11.30 -21.45 5.15
N SER A 475 11.87 -20.25 5.23
CA SER A 475 13.29 -20.03 5.52
C SER A 475 13.52 -19.97 7.05
N SER A 476 14.46 -19.15 7.52
CA SER A 476 14.76 -18.85 8.92
C SER A 476 15.70 -17.65 9.00
N ILE A 477 15.74 -16.96 10.15
CA ILE A 477 16.82 -16.01 10.47
C ILE A 477 18.22 -16.63 10.38
N ALA A 478 18.34 -17.96 10.53
CA ALA A 478 19.60 -18.67 10.28
C ALA A 478 20.06 -18.53 8.82
N GLY A 479 19.13 -18.52 7.86
CA GLY A 479 19.43 -18.26 6.45
C GLY A 479 19.87 -16.83 6.15
N ARG A 480 19.67 -15.91 7.10
CA ARG A 480 20.21 -14.54 7.07
C ARG A 480 21.60 -14.43 7.73
N GLY A 481 22.11 -15.52 8.32
CA GLY A 481 23.34 -15.50 9.11
C GLY A 481 23.18 -14.92 10.52
N LEU A 482 21.94 -14.75 11.01
CA LEU A 482 21.65 -14.08 12.29
C LEU A 482 21.47 -15.05 13.47
N SER A 483 21.61 -16.36 13.25
CA SER A 483 21.45 -17.38 14.29
C SER A 483 22.80 -17.93 14.74
N ALA A 484 23.22 -17.58 15.96
CA ALA A 484 24.43 -18.12 16.57
C ALA A 484 24.31 -19.60 17.00
N ALA A 485 23.08 -20.11 17.15
CA ALA A 485 22.80 -21.45 17.66
C ALA A 485 22.46 -22.47 16.55
N SER A 486 22.67 -22.10 15.28
CA SER A 486 22.36 -22.94 14.13
C SER A 486 23.64 -23.34 13.39
N SER A 487 23.72 -24.60 12.98
CA SER A 487 24.82 -25.09 12.15
C SER A 487 24.89 -24.39 10.79
N SER A 488 26.10 -24.35 10.22
CA SER A 488 26.33 -23.75 8.89
C SER A 488 25.52 -24.45 7.79
N ALA A 489 25.31 -25.77 7.90
CA ALA A 489 24.46 -26.54 6.98
C ALA A 489 23.00 -26.09 7.00
N TYR A 490 22.44 -25.86 8.19
CA TYR A 490 21.07 -25.36 8.30
C TYR A 490 20.93 -23.93 7.76
N ALA A 491 21.90 -23.07 8.09
CA ALA A 491 21.98 -21.72 7.54
C ALA A 491 22.07 -21.74 6.00
N ALA A 492 22.92 -22.59 5.43
CA ALA A 492 23.07 -22.76 3.98
C ALA A 492 21.76 -23.24 3.32
N ALA A 493 21.10 -24.25 3.90
CA ALA A 493 19.81 -24.74 3.37
C ALA A 493 18.73 -23.64 3.38
N LYS A 494 18.60 -22.92 4.51
CA LYS A 494 17.60 -21.85 4.65
C LYS A 494 17.94 -20.61 3.81
N GLY A 495 19.22 -20.28 3.62
CA GLY A 495 19.69 -19.27 2.67
C GLY A 495 19.44 -19.68 1.21
N GLY A 496 19.61 -20.96 0.90
CA GLY A 496 19.24 -21.56 -0.39
C GLY A 496 17.76 -21.37 -0.69
N ILE A 497 16.87 -21.56 0.29
CA ILE A 497 15.43 -21.29 0.13
C ILE A 497 15.14 -19.81 -0.17
N ILE A 498 15.89 -18.85 0.39
CA ILE A 498 15.73 -17.42 0.10
C ILE A 498 16.06 -17.15 -1.37
N ALA A 499 17.22 -17.64 -1.83
CA ALA A 499 17.66 -17.48 -3.21
C ALA A 499 16.71 -18.20 -4.18
N PHE A 500 16.31 -19.43 -3.86
CA PHE A 500 15.39 -20.24 -4.65
C PHE A 500 14.02 -19.58 -4.79
N THR A 501 13.46 -19.06 -3.70
CA THR A 501 12.21 -18.27 -3.70
C THR A 501 12.29 -17.10 -4.67
N ARG A 502 13.38 -16.32 -4.62
CA ARG A 502 13.58 -15.18 -5.52
C ARG A 502 13.65 -15.63 -6.98
N LYS A 503 14.38 -16.69 -7.26
CA LYS A 503 14.53 -17.21 -8.63
C LYS A 503 13.19 -17.73 -9.18
N LEU A 504 12.45 -18.54 -8.41
CA LEU A 504 11.15 -19.06 -8.81
C LEU A 504 10.12 -17.96 -9.06
N ALA A 505 10.14 -16.87 -8.29
CA ALA A 505 9.27 -15.72 -8.53
C ALA A 505 9.44 -15.14 -9.94
N HIS A 506 10.69 -15.09 -10.45
CA HIS A 506 10.97 -14.66 -11.82
C HIS A 506 10.52 -15.69 -12.86
N GLU A 507 10.69 -16.98 -12.59
CA GLU A 507 10.33 -18.06 -13.53
C GLU A 507 8.82 -18.28 -13.65
N LEU A 508 8.09 -18.13 -12.54
CA LEU A 508 6.65 -18.44 -12.45
C LEU A 508 5.77 -17.18 -12.55
N GLY A 509 6.33 -15.99 -12.30
CA GLY A 509 5.63 -14.70 -12.39
C GLY A 509 4.89 -14.46 -13.72
N PRO A 510 5.47 -14.75 -14.90
CA PRO A 510 4.77 -14.63 -16.19
C PRO A 510 3.50 -15.49 -16.31
N PHE A 511 3.33 -16.47 -15.43
CA PHE A 511 2.15 -17.34 -15.35
C PHE A 511 1.20 -16.93 -14.22
N GLY A 512 1.33 -15.74 -13.63
CA GLY A 512 0.45 -15.28 -12.55
C GLY A 512 0.69 -15.97 -11.20
N VAL A 513 1.84 -16.62 -11.02
CA VAL A 513 2.20 -17.32 -9.78
C VAL A 513 3.10 -16.44 -8.92
N THR A 514 2.72 -16.20 -7.67
CA THR A 514 3.58 -15.50 -6.71
C THR A 514 4.33 -16.49 -5.84
N VAL A 515 5.63 -16.28 -5.64
CA VAL A 515 6.48 -17.15 -4.81
C VAL A 515 7.17 -16.30 -3.78
N ASN A 516 6.91 -16.56 -2.49
CA ASN A 516 7.47 -15.82 -1.38
C ASN A 516 7.98 -16.77 -0.30
N ALA A 517 8.68 -16.22 0.69
CA ALA A 517 9.07 -16.95 1.87
C ALA A 517 8.84 -16.13 3.13
N ILE A 518 8.79 -16.81 4.27
CA ILE A 518 8.98 -16.18 5.57
C ILE A 518 10.29 -16.69 6.20
N ALA A 519 10.91 -15.87 7.04
CA ALA A 519 12.07 -16.23 7.85
C ALA A 519 11.72 -16.08 9.34
N PRO A 520 11.24 -17.15 9.99
CA PRO A 520 10.93 -17.13 11.41
C PRO A 520 12.18 -16.99 12.29
N SER A 521 12.02 -16.34 13.43
CA SER A 521 12.89 -16.50 14.61
C SER A 521 12.44 -17.70 15.46
N LEU A 522 12.96 -17.82 16.69
CA LEU A 522 12.54 -18.86 17.63
C LEU A 522 11.01 -18.87 17.78
N THR A 523 10.41 -19.97 17.36
CA THR A 523 8.95 -20.16 17.35
C THR A 523 8.59 -21.40 18.16
N LEU A 524 7.73 -21.24 19.16
CA LEU A 524 7.27 -22.29 20.07
C LEU A 524 6.27 -23.23 19.40
N THR A 525 6.78 -24.13 18.58
CA THR A 525 6.03 -25.28 18.05
C THR A 525 6.11 -26.47 19.01
N GLU A 526 5.27 -27.48 18.83
CA GLU A 526 5.25 -28.72 19.62
C GLU A 526 6.62 -29.43 19.63
N ARG A 527 7.43 -29.24 18.58
CA ARG A 527 8.81 -29.74 18.50
C ARG A 527 9.79 -28.95 19.37
N ILE A 528 9.61 -27.65 19.44
CA ILE A 528 10.55 -26.71 20.10
C ILE A 528 10.19 -26.49 21.57
N ARG A 529 8.90 -26.58 21.91
CA ARG A 529 8.38 -26.34 23.26
C ARG A 529 9.05 -27.19 24.34
N PRO A 530 9.30 -28.51 24.17
CA PRO A 530 10.04 -29.29 25.18
C PRO A 530 11.47 -28.79 25.40
N HIS A 531 12.13 -28.27 24.35
CA HIS A 531 13.47 -27.69 24.47
C HIS A 531 13.44 -26.33 25.17
N TRP A 532 12.39 -25.54 24.93
CA TRP A 532 12.15 -24.27 25.62
C TRP A 532 11.89 -24.47 27.12
N GLU A 533 11.03 -25.43 27.47
CA GLU A 533 10.65 -25.73 28.85
C GLU A 533 11.80 -26.28 29.71
N ARG A 534 12.82 -26.89 29.08
CA ARG A 534 14.04 -27.35 29.76
C ARG A 534 15.06 -26.24 30.04
N ARG A 535 14.91 -25.06 29.43
CA ARG A 535 15.81 -23.91 29.66
C ARG A 535 15.57 -23.32 31.04
N THR A 536 16.61 -22.77 31.65
CA THR A 536 16.45 -22.07 32.93
C THR A 536 15.62 -20.79 32.74
N PRO A 537 14.98 -20.26 33.78
CA PRO A 537 14.27 -18.99 33.71
C PRO A 537 15.13 -17.84 33.16
N GLU A 538 16.43 -17.82 33.50
CA GLU A 538 17.37 -16.81 33.02
C GLU A 538 17.64 -16.96 31.52
N GLU A 539 17.78 -18.19 31.01
CA GLU A 539 17.94 -18.45 29.58
C GLU A 539 16.71 -18.06 28.78
N GLN A 540 15.51 -18.38 29.30
CA GLN A 540 14.25 -17.95 28.70
C GLN A 540 14.13 -16.43 28.69
N ALA A 541 14.43 -15.77 29.82
CA ALA A 541 14.41 -14.32 29.94
C ALA A 541 15.40 -13.64 28.97
N ARG A 542 16.60 -14.21 28.77
CA ARG A 542 17.58 -13.70 27.79
C ARG A 542 17.03 -13.75 26.37
N GLU A 543 16.40 -14.84 25.96
CA GLU A 543 15.82 -14.97 24.61
C GLU A 543 14.64 -14.02 24.39
N VAL A 544 13.80 -13.87 25.41
CA VAL A 544 12.70 -12.89 25.40
C VAL A 544 13.25 -11.48 25.29
N ALA A 545 14.26 -11.12 26.09
CA ALA A 545 14.88 -9.79 26.10
C ALA A 545 15.58 -9.45 24.78
N ARG A 546 16.10 -10.46 24.06
CA ARG A 546 16.65 -10.26 22.72
C ARG A 546 15.60 -9.87 21.69
N THR A 547 14.34 -10.26 21.89
CA THR A 547 13.25 -9.98 20.95
C THR A 547 12.58 -8.65 21.29
N PRO A 548 12.62 -7.62 20.43
CA PRO A 548 12.06 -6.30 20.76
C PRO A 548 10.58 -6.28 21.16
N LEU A 549 9.75 -7.18 20.62
CA LEU A 549 8.34 -7.34 21.05
C LEU A 549 8.17 -7.99 22.44
N GLY A 550 9.25 -8.32 23.14
CA GLY A 550 9.23 -8.80 24.52
C GLY A 550 8.62 -10.19 24.71
N ARG A 551 8.61 -11.02 23.65
CA ARG A 551 8.17 -12.43 23.70
C ARG A 551 8.76 -13.24 22.55
N VAL A 552 8.80 -14.56 22.71
CA VAL A 552 9.06 -15.50 21.61
C VAL A 552 7.79 -15.70 20.76
N ALA A 553 7.98 -16.11 19.51
CA ALA A 553 6.87 -16.30 18.58
C ALA A 553 6.12 -17.60 18.87
N GLU A 554 4.82 -17.61 18.59
CA GLU A 554 3.98 -18.80 18.54
C GLU A 554 3.76 -19.22 17.08
N ALA A 555 3.40 -20.49 16.84
CA ALA A 555 3.16 -21.01 15.49
C ALA A 555 2.17 -20.14 14.68
N ARG A 556 1.16 -19.59 15.37
CA ARG A 556 0.12 -18.74 14.78
C ARG A 556 0.63 -17.37 14.32
N ASP A 557 1.70 -16.84 14.92
CA ASP A 557 2.32 -15.59 14.46
C ASP A 557 2.89 -15.77 13.05
N GLN A 558 3.54 -16.91 12.83
CA GLN A 558 4.12 -17.29 11.54
C GLN A 558 3.04 -17.59 10.50
N ALA A 559 2.04 -18.40 10.90
CA ALA A 559 0.92 -18.79 10.04
C ALA A 559 0.13 -17.60 9.49
N ARG A 560 -0.08 -16.54 10.29
CA ARG A 560 -0.80 -15.34 9.82
C ARG A 560 -0.10 -14.64 8.66
N VAL A 561 1.23 -14.58 8.67
CA VAL A 561 2.01 -13.98 7.58
C VAL A 561 2.02 -14.90 6.36
N ILE A 562 2.08 -16.23 6.56
CA ILE A 562 1.93 -17.21 5.48
C ILE A 562 0.57 -17.04 4.80
N CYS A 563 -0.52 -16.96 5.57
CA CYS A 563 -1.86 -16.74 5.03
C CYS A 563 -1.99 -15.41 4.30
N PHE A 564 -1.36 -14.33 4.77
CA PHE A 564 -1.29 -13.08 4.00
C PHE A 564 -0.61 -13.30 2.64
N LEU A 565 0.56 -13.94 2.60
CA LEU A 565 1.28 -14.22 1.36
C LEU A 565 0.54 -15.20 0.42
N ALA A 566 -0.31 -16.06 0.99
CA ALA A 566 -1.14 -17.01 0.26
C ALA A 566 -2.49 -16.44 -0.21
N SER A 567 -2.90 -15.26 0.26
CA SER A 567 -4.19 -14.65 -0.08
C SER A 567 -4.08 -13.70 -1.29
N SER A 568 -5.23 -13.21 -1.75
CA SER A 568 -5.30 -12.14 -2.74
C SER A 568 -4.74 -10.81 -2.25
N ASP A 569 -4.61 -10.63 -0.93
CA ASP A 569 -4.03 -9.41 -0.34
C ASP A 569 -2.56 -9.23 -0.76
N ALA A 570 -1.90 -10.32 -1.16
CA ALA A 570 -0.52 -10.36 -1.61
C ALA A 570 -0.39 -10.57 -3.14
N ASP A 571 -1.40 -10.23 -3.95
CA ASP A 571 -1.37 -10.42 -5.42
C ASP A 571 -0.21 -9.71 -6.13
N PHE A 572 0.33 -8.65 -5.53
CA PHE A 572 1.49 -7.92 -6.06
C PHE A 572 2.78 -8.13 -5.25
N VAL A 573 2.80 -9.10 -4.34
CA VAL A 573 3.97 -9.45 -3.53
C VAL A 573 4.56 -10.76 -4.06
N THR A 574 5.74 -10.71 -4.66
CA THR A 574 6.45 -11.91 -5.13
C THR A 574 7.97 -11.74 -5.02
N GLY A 575 8.68 -12.83 -4.75
CA GLY A 575 10.14 -12.87 -4.63
C GLY A 575 10.68 -12.19 -3.38
N VAL A 576 9.87 -12.04 -2.32
CA VAL A 576 10.31 -11.51 -1.03
C VAL A 576 10.47 -12.61 0.00
N THR A 577 11.35 -12.38 0.98
CA THR A 577 11.39 -13.13 2.23
C THR A 577 11.06 -12.18 3.37
N ILE A 578 9.95 -12.41 4.07
CA ILE A 578 9.52 -11.58 5.20
C ILE A 578 10.10 -12.16 6.48
N ASP A 579 10.86 -11.34 7.21
CA ASP A 579 11.39 -11.72 8.52
C ASP A 579 10.28 -11.55 9.57
N VAL A 580 9.85 -12.65 10.18
CA VAL A 580 8.76 -12.67 11.18
C VAL A 580 9.37 -12.98 12.53
N THR A 581 10.05 -11.97 13.08
CA THR A 581 11.05 -12.15 14.14
C THR A 581 10.76 -11.40 15.43
N GLY A 582 9.72 -10.56 15.45
CA GLY A 582 9.46 -9.67 16.58
C GLY A 582 10.50 -8.55 16.73
N GLY A 583 11.24 -8.23 15.67
CA GLY A 583 12.20 -7.12 15.61
C GLY A 583 13.68 -7.52 15.72
N LEU A 584 14.00 -8.82 15.79
CA LEU A 584 15.38 -9.33 15.74
C LEU A 584 16.05 -9.10 14.39
#